data_AF-A0A7W0HE88-F1
#
_entry.id   AF-A0A7W0HE88-F1
#
_cell.length_a   1.000
_cell.length_b   1.000
_cell.length_c   1.000
_cell.angle_alpha   90.00
_cell.angle_beta   90.00
_cell.angle_gamma   90.00
#
_symmetry.space_group_name_H-M   'P 1'
#
loop_
_entity.id
_entity.type
_entity.pdbx_description
1 polymer ?
#
loop_
_entity_poly.entity_id
_entity_poly.type
_entity_poly.pdbx_seq_one_letter_code
_entity_poly.pdbx_strand_id
1 'polypeptide(L)'
;MSETLDAPPCGALKSMFWRSEILQVMFWLHGEGFGEDVDAAVIERFLGVDAATGIRYLDELVEEGLIDCVGDRFSLSELGRHEGGIEFAESFEELTHGTHGECGPDCPHCFPADPDDTDCQEGCPAFQMSNERRS
;
A
#
# COMPACT_ATOMS: atom_id res chain seq x y z
N MET A 1 -20.86 -9.43 7.70
CA MET A 1 -21.42 -8.59 6.62
C MET A 1 -20.32 -8.50 5.59
N SER A 2 -20.53 -9.05 4.39
CA SER A 2 -19.52 -8.98 3.33
C SER A 2 -19.55 -7.55 2.81
N GLU A 3 -18.55 -6.75 3.14
CA GLU A 3 -18.32 -5.48 2.46
C GLU A 3 -17.83 -5.81 1.05
N THR A 4 -18.68 -5.58 0.06
CA THR A 4 -18.31 -5.66 -1.35
C THR A 4 -17.49 -4.43 -1.69
N LEU A 5 -16.38 -4.60 -2.42
CA LEU A 5 -15.60 -3.48 -2.92
C LEU A 5 -16.43 -2.66 -3.93
N ASP A 6 -16.79 -1.43 -3.55
CA ASP A 6 -17.56 -0.51 -4.39
C ASP A 6 -16.61 0.32 -5.27
N ALA A 7 -16.55 -0.02 -6.55
CA ALA A 7 -15.74 0.70 -7.52
C ALA A 7 -16.34 2.09 -7.87
N PRO A 8 -15.50 3.08 -8.23
CA PRO A 8 -15.97 4.42 -8.57
C PRO A 8 -16.87 4.46 -9.84
N PRO A 9 -17.76 5.47 -9.97
CA PRO A 9 -18.76 5.50 -11.03
C PRO A 9 -18.22 5.89 -12.41
N CYS A 10 -17.06 6.54 -12.50
CA CYS A 10 -16.45 6.94 -13.77
C CYS A 10 -15.68 5.77 -14.39
N GLY A 11 -15.90 5.47 -15.68
CA GLY A 11 -15.30 4.32 -16.35
C GLY A 11 -13.77 4.23 -16.26
N ALA A 12 -13.07 5.35 -16.48
CA ALA A 12 -11.60 5.37 -16.40
C ALA A 12 -11.09 5.13 -14.97
N LEU A 13 -11.69 5.77 -13.97
CA LEU A 13 -11.36 5.55 -12.56
C LEU A 13 -11.70 4.12 -12.13
N LYS A 14 -12.77 3.55 -12.70
CA LYS A 14 -13.18 2.18 -12.43
C LYS A 14 -12.15 1.18 -12.95
N SER A 15 -11.60 1.39 -14.15
CA SER A 15 -10.53 0.54 -14.68
C SER A 15 -9.25 0.64 -13.86
N MET A 16 -8.85 1.85 -13.46
CA MET A 16 -7.69 2.03 -12.57
C MET A 16 -7.89 1.32 -11.23
N PHE A 17 -9.08 1.46 -10.63
CA PHE A 17 -9.43 0.78 -9.39
C PHE A 17 -9.28 -0.74 -9.52
N TRP A 18 -9.91 -1.36 -10.53
CA TRP A 18 -9.87 -2.81 -10.68
C TRP A 18 -8.48 -3.35 -11.03
N ARG A 19 -7.71 -2.59 -11.82
CA ARG A 19 -6.30 -2.93 -12.06
C ARG A 19 -5.56 -3.05 -10.72
N SER A 20 -5.65 -2.03 -9.88
CA SER A 20 -4.93 -2.02 -8.61
C SER A 20 -5.40 -3.12 -7.65
N GLU A 21 -6.71 -3.28 -7.48
CA GLU A 21 -7.25 -4.31 -6.58
C GLU A 21 -6.86 -5.74 -7.02
N ILE A 22 -6.93 -6.04 -8.33
CA ILE A 22 -6.57 -7.36 -8.86
C ILE A 22 -5.08 -7.62 -8.67
N LEU A 23 -4.20 -6.64 -8.99
CA LEU A 23 -2.76 -6.80 -8.85
C LEU A 23 -2.35 -7.04 -7.40
N GLN A 24 -2.90 -6.27 -6.46
CA GLN A 24 -2.59 -6.41 -5.03
C GLN A 24 -3.05 -7.75 -4.48
N VAL A 25 -4.27 -8.21 -4.81
CA VAL A 25 -4.78 -9.52 -4.39
C VAL A 25 -3.91 -10.65 -4.97
N MET A 26 -3.58 -10.60 -6.26
CA MET A 26 -2.76 -11.65 -6.87
C MET A 26 -1.32 -11.63 -6.34
N PHE A 27 -0.76 -10.46 -6.02
CA PHE A 27 0.56 -10.34 -5.42
C PHE A 27 0.58 -10.96 -4.01
N TRP A 28 -0.45 -10.67 -3.21
CA TRP A 28 -0.60 -11.26 -1.88
C TRP A 28 -0.78 -12.78 -1.95
N LEU A 29 -1.66 -13.29 -2.82
CA LEU A 29 -1.87 -14.72 -3.02
C LEU A 29 -0.60 -15.47 -3.42
N HIS A 30 0.22 -14.84 -4.26
CA HIS A 30 1.53 -15.36 -4.65
C HIS A 30 2.47 -15.49 -3.44
N GLY A 31 2.55 -14.46 -2.59
CA GLY A 31 3.39 -14.46 -1.38
C GLY A 31 2.99 -15.48 -0.32
N GLU A 32 1.69 -15.77 -0.21
CA GLU A 32 1.14 -16.76 0.73
C GLU A 32 1.26 -18.22 0.23
N GLY A 33 1.73 -18.44 -0.99
CA GLY A 33 1.94 -19.77 -1.55
C GLY A 33 0.67 -20.47 -2.04
N PHE A 34 -0.37 -19.71 -2.42
CA PHE A 34 -1.60 -20.26 -3.03
C PHE A 34 -1.42 -20.77 -4.47
N GLY A 35 -0.19 -20.74 -5.00
CA GLY A 35 0.20 -21.21 -6.33
C GLY A 35 0.80 -20.09 -7.18
N GLU A 36 1.53 -20.46 -8.24
CA GLU A 36 1.95 -19.48 -9.25
C GLU A 36 0.77 -19.03 -10.12
N ASP A 37 -0.23 -19.88 -10.23
CA ASP A 37 -1.45 -19.69 -11.00
C ASP A 37 -2.71 -19.83 -10.12
N VAL A 38 -3.73 -19.01 -10.38
CA VAL A 38 -5.02 -18.99 -9.67
C VAL A 38 -6.17 -18.95 -10.68
N ASP A 39 -7.32 -19.52 -10.33
CA ASP A 39 -8.53 -19.40 -11.15
C ASP A 39 -9.29 -18.11 -10.81
N ALA A 40 -10.14 -17.64 -11.74
CA ALA A 40 -10.91 -16.41 -11.57
C ALA A 40 -11.79 -16.42 -10.31
N ALA A 41 -12.36 -17.58 -9.96
CA ALA A 41 -13.24 -17.72 -8.80
C ALA A 41 -12.50 -17.51 -7.47
N VAL A 42 -11.21 -17.83 -7.40
CA VAL A 42 -10.36 -17.49 -6.25
C VAL A 42 -10.17 -15.98 -6.16
N ILE A 43 -9.79 -15.32 -7.26
CA ILE A 43 -9.57 -13.87 -7.30
C ILE A 43 -10.86 -13.13 -6.87
N GLU A 44 -11.99 -13.51 -7.45
CA GLU A 44 -13.32 -12.95 -7.15
C GLU A 44 -13.71 -13.10 -5.68
N ARG A 45 -13.44 -14.26 -5.07
CA ARG A 45 -13.73 -14.51 -3.66
C ARG A 45 -12.99 -13.54 -2.75
N PHE A 46 -11.73 -13.24 -3.06
CA PHE A 46 -10.92 -12.31 -2.26
C PHE A 46 -11.27 -10.85 -2.53
N LEU A 47 -11.65 -10.51 -3.75
CA LEU A 47 -12.16 -9.18 -4.10
C LEU A 47 -13.61 -8.93 -3.62
N GLY A 48 -14.34 -9.99 -3.27
CA GLY A 48 -15.75 -9.87 -2.86
C GLY A 48 -16.68 -9.41 -3.97
N VAL A 49 -16.34 -9.71 -5.24
CA VAL A 49 -17.12 -9.28 -6.43
C VAL A 49 -17.68 -10.44 -7.23
N ASP A 50 -18.71 -10.14 -8.03
CA ASP A 50 -19.35 -11.09 -8.93
C ASP A 50 -18.47 -11.43 -10.15
N ALA A 51 -18.58 -12.69 -10.59
CA ALA A 51 -17.77 -13.26 -11.67
C ALA A 51 -17.84 -12.48 -12.99
N ALA A 52 -18.98 -11.87 -13.30
CA ALA A 52 -19.11 -11.11 -14.54
C ALA A 52 -18.30 -9.79 -14.54
N THR A 53 -17.95 -9.27 -13.35
CA THR A 53 -17.22 -7.99 -13.22
C THR A 53 -15.71 -8.19 -13.28
N GLY A 54 -15.19 -9.24 -12.65
CA GLY A 54 -13.75 -9.52 -12.60
C GLY A 54 -13.16 -9.94 -13.95
N ILE A 55 -13.87 -10.79 -14.70
CA ILE A 55 -13.36 -11.39 -15.95
C ILE A 55 -12.94 -10.34 -16.97
N ARG A 56 -13.74 -9.29 -17.20
CA ARG A 56 -13.37 -8.26 -18.19
C ARG A 56 -12.06 -7.56 -17.84
N TYR A 57 -11.79 -7.31 -16.56
CA TYR A 57 -10.57 -6.66 -16.13
C TYR A 57 -9.37 -7.61 -16.17
N LEU A 58 -9.58 -8.92 -15.95
CA LEU A 58 -8.52 -9.91 -16.17
C LEU A 58 -8.08 -9.93 -17.63
N ASP A 59 -9.02 -9.87 -18.59
CA ASP A 59 -8.69 -9.80 -20.01
C ASP A 59 -7.87 -8.53 -20.33
N GLU A 60 -8.29 -7.36 -19.81
CA GLU A 60 -7.56 -6.10 -19.97
C GLU A 60 -6.11 -6.21 -19.44
N LEU A 61 -5.92 -6.80 -18.25
CA LEU A 61 -4.59 -6.96 -17.64
C LEU A 61 -3.69 -7.98 -18.37
N VAL A 62 -4.29 -8.96 -19.04
CA VAL A 62 -3.57 -9.88 -19.93
C VAL A 62 -3.10 -9.14 -21.18
N GLU A 63 -3.95 -8.31 -21.78
CA GLU A 63 -3.57 -7.47 -22.93
C GLU A 63 -2.45 -6.47 -22.57
N GLU A 64 -2.47 -5.94 -21.34
CA GLU A 64 -1.43 -5.05 -20.81
C GLU A 64 -0.12 -5.77 -20.44
N GLY A 65 -0.11 -7.12 -20.41
CA GLY A 65 1.07 -7.92 -20.07
C GLY A 65 1.41 -7.97 -18.58
N LEU A 66 0.44 -7.61 -17.71
CA LEU A 66 0.58 -7.66 -16.26
C LEU A 66 0.28 -9.05 -15.70
N ILE A 67 -0.58 -9.79 -16.40
CA ILE A 67 -0.99 -11.15 -16.05
C ILE A 67 -0.79 -12.04 -17.27
N ASP A 68 -0.34 -13.27 -17.03
CA ASP A 68 -0.33 -14.35 -18.01
C ASP A 68 -1.58 -15.23 -17.80
N CYS A 69 -2.19 -15.67 -18.91
CA CYS A 69 -3.34 -16.57 -18.88
C CYS A 69 -3.04 -17.86 -19.65
N VAL A 70 -3.22 -19.01 -18.99
CA VAL A 70 -3.06 -20.35 -19.57
C VAL A 70 -4.32 -21.17 -19.30
N GLY A 71 -5.21 -21.25 -20.30
CA GLY A 71 -6.53 -21.86 -20.14
C GLY A 71 -7.40 -20.97 -19.26
N ASP A 72 -7.84 -21.49 -18.10
CA ASP A 72 -8.68 -20.77 -17.13
C ASP A 72 -7.89 -20.32 -15.89
N ARG A 73 -6.56 -20.23 -16.02
CA ARG A 73 -5.63 -19.98 -14.92
C ARG A 73 -4.80 -18.73 -15.20
N PHE A 74 -4.66 -17.89 -14.19
CA PHE A 74 -4.01 -16.59 -14.25
C PHE A 74 -2.81 -16.54 -13.32
N SER A 75 -1.69 -15.99 -13.78
CA SER A 75 -0.47 -15.81 -12.99
C SER A 75 0.10 -14.41 -13.21
N LEU A 76 0.69 -13.81 -12.18
CA LEU A 76 1.38 -12.53 -12.37
C LEU A 76 2.60 -12.70 -13.29
N SER A 77 2.71 -11.79 -14.26
CA SER A 77 3.94 -11.64 -15.03
C SER A 77 5.04 -11.03 -14.15
N GLU A 78 6.27 -10.94 -14.67
CA GLU A 78 7.33 -10.21 -13.97
C GLU A 78 6.96 -8.73 -13.75
N LEU A 79 6.34 -8.10 -14.74
CA LEU A 79 5.86 -6.72 -14.63
C LEU A 79 4.73 -6.61 -13.60
N GLY A 80 3.75 -7.52 -13.64
CA GLY A 80 2.65 -7.53 -12.68
C GLY A 80 3.10 -7.75 -11.24
N ARG A 81 4.11 -8.61 -11.02
CA ARG A 81 4.73 -8.78 -9.68
C ARG A 81 5.39 -7.50 -9.18
N HIS A 82 6.09 -6.79 -10.06
CA HIS A 82 6.74 -5.53 -9.70
C HIS A 82 5.70 -4.45 -9.36
N GLU A 83 4.71 -4.23 -10.23
CA GLU A 83 3.67 -3.22 -10.00
C GLU A 83 2.79 -3.54 -8.80
N GLY A 84 2.30 -4.78 -8.70
CA GLY A 84 1.49 -5.22 -7.56
C GLY A 84 2.23 -5.12 -6.23
N GLY A 85 3.55 -5.37 -6.22
CA GLY A 85 4.37 -5.21 -5.03
C GLY A 85 4.55 -3.76 -4.58
N ILE A 86 4.67 -2.82 -5.53
CA ILE A 86 4.72 -1.38 -5.22
C ILE A 86 3.40 -0.93 -4.62
N GLU A 87 2.28 -1.19 -5.30
CA GLU A 87 0.96 -0.75 -4.83
C GLU A 87 0.58 -1.40 -3.49
N PHE A 88 0.93 -2.67 -3.32
CA PHE A 88 0.74 -3.36 -2.04
C PHE A 88 1.57 -2.67 -0.96
N ALA A 89 2.86 -2.40 -1.17
CA ALA A 89 3.69 -1.73 -0.18
C ALA A 89 3.16 -0.33 0.18
N GLU A 90 2.77 0.47 -0.82
CA GLU A 90 2.19 1.81 -0.63
C GLU A 90 0.90 1.77 0.22
N SER A 91 0.07 0.75 0.04
CA SER A 91 -1.17 0.57 0.82
C SER A 91 -0.93 0.30 2.31
N PHE A 92 0.29 -0.13 2.69
CA PHE A 92 0.71 -0.32 4.08
C PHE A 92 1.71 0.73 4.56
N GLU A 93 2.18 1.65 3.71
CA GLU A 93 3.19 2.64 4.10
C GLU A 93 2.74 3.48 5.29
N GLU A 94 1.46 3.87 5.37
CA GLU A 94 0.93 4.62 6.52
C GLU A 94 0.88 3.79 7.82
N LEU A 95 0.85 2.46 7.73
CA LEU A 95 0.85 1.54 8.87
C LEU A 95 2.28 1.20 9.33
N THR A 96 3.26 1.24 8.43
CA THR A 96 4.66 0.88 8.71
C THR A 96 5.59 2.06 8.89
N HIS A 97 5.24 3.24 8.37
CA HIS A 97 5.86 4.48 8.83
C HIS A 97 5.41 4.65 10.27
N GLY A 98 6.30 4.34 11.22
CA GLY A 98 6.05 4.58 12.62
C GLY A 98 5.48 5.99 12.77
N THR A 99 4.24 6.10 13.23
CA THR A 99 3.68 7.40 13.59
C THR A 99 4.69 8.04 14.54
N HIS A 100 4.95 9.35 14.40
CA HIS A 100 5.88 10.07 15.29
C HIS A 100 5.55 9.93 16.80
N GLY A 101 4.46 9.27 17.16
CA GLY A 101 4.09 8.90 18.53
C GLY A 101 4.99 7.87 19.21
N GLU A 102 5.92 7.20 18.51
CA GLU A 102 6.97 6.36 19.14
C GLU A 102 8.32 7.07 19.28
N CYS A 103 8.38 8.37 19.03
CA CYS A 103 9.56 9.15 19.35
C CYS A 103 9.68 9.31 20.88
N GLY A 104 10.77 8.80 21.45
CA GLY A 104 11.18 9.17 22.81
C GLY A 104 11.41 10.69 22.89
N PRO A 105 11.42 11.26 24.11
CA PRO A 105 11.53 12.71 24.33
C PRO A 105 12.77 13.37 23.70
N ASP A 106 13.78 12.58 23.31
CA ASP A 106 15.05 13.04 22.73
C ASP A 106 15.11 12.97 21.19
N CYS A 107 13.99 12.81 20.48
CA CYS A 107 14.00 12.74 19.01
C CYS A 107 14.36 14.10 18.36
N PRO A 108 15.50 14.21 17.64
CA PRO A 108 15.96 15.48 17.06
C PRO A 108 15.07 16.05 15.95
N HIS A 109 14.17 15.23 15.40
CA HIS A 109 13.23 15.64 14.35
C HIS A 109 11.90 16.16 14.89
N CYS A 110 11.52 15.84 16.13
CA CYS A 110 10.28 16.33 16.73
C CYS A 110 10.42 17.76 17.29
N PHE A 111 11.64 18.17 17.63
CA PHE A 111 11.97 19.52 18.07
C PHE A 111 13.12 20.06 17.23
N PRO A 112 12.90 20.41 15.95
CA PRO A 112 13.87 21.24 15.25
C PRO A 112 14.00 22.52 16.08
N ALA A 113 15.18 22.76 16.65
CA ALA A 113 15.45 24.00 17.37
C ALA A 113 15.32 25.13 16.34
N ASP A 114 14.23 25.88 16.40
CA ASP A 114 14.09 27.10 15.63
C ASP A 114 15.11 28.10 16.21
N PRO A 115 16.08 28.59 15.43
CA PRO A 115 17.15 29.43 15.94
C PRO A 115 16.67 30.80 16.46
N ASP A 116 15.39 31.14 16.25
CA ASP A 116 14.76 32.39 16.69
C ASP A 116 13.66 32.18 17.76
N ASP A 117 13.54 30.96 18.33
CA ASP A 117 12.56 30.69 19.38
C ASP A 117 13.01 31.25 20.72
N THR A 118 12.52 32.46 21.01
CA THR A 118 12.81 33.21 22.24
C THR A 118 11.94 32.78 23.43
N ASP A 119 11.08 31.78 23.28
CA ASP A 119 10.15 31.31 24.33
C ASP A 119 10.70 30.15 25.19
N CYS A 120 11.98 29.79 25.02
CA CYS A 120 12.65 28.81 25.87
C CYS A 120 12.92 29.36 27.29
N GLN A 121 11.94 29.22 28.19
CA GLN A 121 12.05 29.56 29.62
C GLN A 121 12.57 28.38 30.47
N GLU A 122 12.98 28.66 31.71
CA GLU A 122 13.50 27.65 32.65
C GLU A 122 12.46 26.55 32.90
N GLY A 123 12.78 25.32 32.46
CA GLY A 123 11.92 24.13 32.53
C GLY A 123 11.74 23.37 31.22
N CYS A 124 12.18 23.94 30.09
CA CYS A 124 12.16 23.27 28.78
C CYS A 124 13.35 22.29 28.60
N PRO A 125 13.14 21.05 28.10
CA PRO A 125 14.22 20.06 27.94
C PRO A 125 15.34 20.51 26.97
N ALA A 126 15.06 21.42 26.04
CA ALA A 126 16.06 22.03 25.16
C ALA A 126 17.05 23.00 25.87
N PHE A 127 16.70 23.48 27.07
CA PHE A 127 17.54 24.36 27.89
C PHE A 127 18.75 23.62 28.51
N GLN A 128 18.61 22.33 28.84
CA GLN A 128 19.72 21.55 29.42
C GLN A 128 20.85 21.33 28.42
N MET A 129 20.53 21.09 27.14
CA MET A 129 21.52 20.79 26.09
C MET A 129 22.34 22.01 25.63
N SER A 130 21.84 23.23 25.84
CA SER A 130 22.51 24.48 25.44
C SER A 130 23.52 24.98 26.49
N ASN A 131 23.41 24.53 27.74
CA ASN A 131 24.35 24.90 28.81
C ASN A 131 25.60 24.00 28.82
N GLU A 132 25.51 22.77 28.33
CA GLU A 132 26.63 21.81 28.25
C GLU A 132 27.61 22.12 27.11
N ARG A 133 27.20 22.87 26.08
CA ARG A 133 28.08 23.34 25.00
C ARG A 133 28.81 24.65 25.30
N ARG A 134 28.62 25.20 26.51
CA ARG A 134 29.24 26.47 26.95
C ARG A 134 30.25 26.30 28.09
N SER A 135 30.79 25.09 28.27
CA SER A 135 31.90 24.80 29.18
C SER A 135 33.11 24.22 28.45
#